data_AF-A0A7S0TDC7-F1
#
_entry.id   AF-A0A7S0TDC7-F1
#
_cell.length_a   1.000
_cell.length_b   1.000
_cell.length_c   1.000
_cell.angle_alpha   90.00
_cell.angle_beta   90.00
_cell.angle_gamma   90.00
#
_symmetry.space_group_name_H-M   'P 1'
#
loop_
_entity.id
_entity.type
_entity.pdbx_description
1 polymer ?
#
loop_
_entity_poly.entity_id
_entity_poly.type
_entity_poly.pdbx_seq_one_letter_code
_entity_poly.pdbx_strand_id
1 'polypeptide(L)'
;PRVILCPGFAITQQEVVEKIEGGKITDRSTLVLEGEDLKVKNLDLDGALVIRTGHDCDVTVDGLVVRNTGYDLSEVPEGADVPEEVAIRGYTMNKSEAMEITITEPGKYHIGADGEVNKLE
;
A
#
# COMPACT_ATOMS: atom_id res chain seq x y z
N PRO A 1 10.16 -7.22 -1.43
CA PRO A 1 9.02 -6.27 -1.42
C PRO A 1 9.21 -5.19 -0.37
N ARG A 2 8.61 -4.02 -0.57
CA ARG A 2 8.63 -2.89 0.37
C ARG A 2 7.25 -2.72 0.96
N VAL A 3 7.07 -3.05 2.24
CA VAL A 3 5.76 -3.06 2.90
C VAL A 3 5.78 -2.10 4.08
N ILE A 4 4.85 -1.17 4.09
CA ILE A 4 4.61 -0.23 5.18
C ILE A 4 3.20 -0.49 5.72
N LEU A 5 3.16 -1.01 6.94
CA LEU A 5 1.93 -1.08 7.72
C LEU A 5 1.94 0.13 8.65
N CYS A 6 1.15 1.16 8.31
CA CYS A 6 1.08 2.36 9.14
C CYS A 6 0.49 2.02 10.52
N PRO A 7 0.79 2.79 11.58
CA PRO A 7 0.24 2.53 12.91
C PRO A 7 -1.29 2.48 12.96
N GLY A 8 -1.97 3.24 12.09
CA GLY A 8 -3.42 3.17 11.96
C GLY A 8 -3.91 1.81 11.43
N PHE A 9 -3.10 1.05 10.70
CA PHE A 9 -3.45 -0.28 10.22
C PHE A 9 -3.22 -1.36 11.28
N ALA A 10 -2.03 -1.44 11.86
CA ALA A 10 -1.74 -2.42 12.89
C ALA A 10 -0.55 -1.98 13.76
N ILE A 11 -0.65 -2.21 15.07
CA ILE A 11 0.41 -2.00 16.05
C ILE A 11 0.87 -3.29 16.72
N THR A 12 0.10 -4.37 16.61
CA THR A 12 0.46 -5.70 17.13
C THR A 12 0.57 -6.75 16.01
N GLN A 13 1.35 -7.81 16.26
CA GLN A 13 1.41 -8.94 15.33
C GLN A 13 0.04 -9.62 15.15
N GLN A 14 -0.75 -9.68 16.23
CA GLN A 14 -2.08 -10.28 16.18
C GLN A 14 -3.01 -9.52 15.22
N GLU A 15 -3.04 -8.19 15.28
CA GLU A 15 -3.81 -7.36 14.34
C GLU A 15 -3.41 -7.61 12.88
N VAL A 16 -2.10 -7.74 12.60
CA VAL A 16 -1.64 -8.05 11.24
C VAL A 16 -2.19 -9.38 10.75
N VAL A 17 -2.15 -10.42 11.61
CA VAL A 17 -2.64 -11.76 11.27
C VAL A 17 -4.17 -11.78 11.09
N GLU A 18 -4.91 -10.96 11.85
CA GLU A 18 -6.37 -10.86 11.73
C GLU A 18 -6.82 -10.04 10.51
N LYS A 19 -6.02 -9.06 10.07
CA LYS A 19 -6.35 -8.15 8.97
C LYS A 19 -5.86 -8.61 7.61
N ILE A 20 -4.86 -9.48 7.54
CA ILE A 20 -4.28 -9.96 6.27
C ILE A 20 -4.54 -11.46 6.09
N GLU A 21 -5.22 -11.82 5.00
CA GLU A 21 -5.57 -13.21 4.69
C GLU A 21 -5.21 -13.56 3.24
N GLY A 22 -4.23 -14.45 3.06
CA GLY A 22 -3.84 -14.95 1.73
C GLY A 22 -3.23 -13.89 0.80
N GLY A 23 -3.18 -14.20 -0.49
CA GLY A 23 -2.60 -13.33 -1.53
C GLY A 23 -1.12 -13.60 -1.85
N LYS A 24 -0.55 -12.77 -2.72
CA LYS A 24 0.85 -12.79 -3.16
C LYS A 24 1.32 -11.39 -3.55
N ILE A 25 2.58 -11.11 -3.27
CA ILE A 25 3.23 -9.82 -3.53
C ILE A 25 4.57 -10.11 -4.20
N THR A 26 4.86 -9.51 -5.35
CA THR A 26 6.16 -9.68 -6.02
C THR A 26 7.29 -8.94 -5.29
N ASP A 27 8.53 -9.37 -5.48
CA ASP A 27 9.68 -8.79 -4.77
C ASP A 27 9.90 -7.31 -5.07
N ARG A 28 9.54 -6.87 -6.28
CA ARG A 28 9.59 -5.47 -6.71
C ARG A 28 8.44 -4.61 -6.18
N SER A 29 7.45 -5.20 -5.52
CA SER A 29 6.25 -4.46 -5.16
C SER A 29 6.46 -3.51 -3.97
N THR A 30 5.60 -2.49 -3.92
CA THR A 30 5.46 -1.56 -2.80
C THR A 30 4.01 -1.60 -2.30
N LEU A 31 3.83 -1.79 -1.00
CA LEU A 31 2.52 -1.80 -0.34
C LEU A 31 2.52 -0.83 0.83
N VAL A 32 1.54 0.06 0.87
CA VAL A 32 1.29 0.96 2.01
C VAL A 32 -0.16 0.79 2.45
N LEU A 33 -0.38 0.41 3.71
CA LEU A 33 -1.70 0.23 4.31
C LEU A 33 -1.86 1.13 5.53
N GLU A 34 -2.95 1.89 5.55
CA GLU A 34 -3.32 2.80 6.64
C GLU A 34 -4.83 2.78 6.84
N GLY A 35 -5.28 2.47 8.05
CA GLY A 35 -6.71 2.40 8.36
C GLY A 35 -7.06 1.41 9.47
N GLU A 36 -7.81 1.85 10.48
CA GLU A 36 -8.12 1.04 11.68
C GLU A 36 -8.90 -0.22 11.32
N ASP A 37 -9.99 -0.10 10.56
CA ASP A 37 -10.84 -1.21 10.16
C ASP A 37 -10.59 -1.65 8.70
N LEU A 38 -9.34 -1.55 8.22
CA LEU A 38 -8.92 -2.04 6.91
C LEU A 38 -8.52 -3.52 6.98
N LYS A 39 -9.15 -4.35 6.16
CA LYS A 39 -8.82 -5.78 5.97
C LYS A 39 -8.46 -6.06 4.52
N VAL A 40 -7.44 -6.87 4.31
CA VAL A 40 -6.92 -7.23 2.99
C VAL A 40 -6.90 -8.74 2.82
N LYS A 41 -7.67 -9.22 1.85
CA LYS A 41 -7.83 -10.63 1.53
C LYS A 41 -7.46 -10.90 0.08
N ASN A 42 -6.76 -12.01 -0.15
CA ASN A 42 -6.46 -12.52 -1.49
C ASN A 42 -5.84 -11.49 -2.46
N LEU A 43 -5.04 -10.54 -1.94
CA LEU A 43 -4.37 -9.51 -2.75
C LEU A 43 -3.36 -10.13 -3.72
N ASP A 44 -3.40 -9.75 -4.98
CA ASP A 44 -2.39 -10.09 -5.99
C ASP A 44 -1.68 -8.82 -6.48
N LEU A 45 -0.49 -8.55 -5.94
CA LEU A 45 0.24 -7.30 -6.18
C LEU A 45 1.55 -7.53 -6.96
N ASP A 46 1.63 -6.88 -8.12
CA ASP A 46 2.88 -6.65 -8.86
C ASP A 46 2.98 -5.19 -9.30
N GLY A 47 3.66 -4.36 -8.50
CA GLY A 47 3.71 -2.91 -8.68
C GLY A 47 3.60 -2.16 -7.35
N ALA A 48 2.97 -0.99 -7.33
CA ALA A 48 2.72 -0.22 -6.12
C ALA A 48 1.22 -0.04 -5.83
N LEU A 49 0.85 -0.25 -4.56
CA LEU A 49 -0.49 -0.06 -4.02
C LEU A 49 -0.40 0.75 -2.72
N VAL A 50 -1.24 1.77 -2.61
CA VAL A 50 -1.37 2.61 -1.41
C VAL A 50 -2.85 2.70 -1.06
N ILE A 51 -3.21 2.23 0.14
CA ILE A 51 -4.58 2.34 0.67
C ILE A 51 -4.55 3.14 1.95
N ARG A 52 -5.35 4.20 1.99
CA ARG A 52 -5.57 5.04 3.18
C ARG A 52 -7.05 5.17 3.47
N THR A 53 -7.46 4.82 4.68
CA THR A 53 -8.83 5.00 5.15
C THR A 53 -8.86 6.03 6.27
N GLY A 54 -9.91 6.85 6.28
CA GLY A 54 -10.21 7.79 7.34
C GLY A 54 -10.79 7.09 8.57
N HIS A 55 -11.18 7.90 9.55
CA HIS A 55 -11.89 7.44 10.73
C HIS A 55 -13.26 6.84 10.37
N ASP A 56 -13.72 5.87 11.16
CA ASP A 56 -15.03 5.21 11.01
C ASP A 56 -15.26 4.60 9.61
N CYS A 57 -14.18 4.15 8.96
CA CYS A 57 -14.20 3.47 7.67
C CYS A 57 -13.88 1.97 7.84
N ASP A 58 -14.89 1.11 7.71
CA ASP A 58 -14.74 -0.35 7.71
C ASP A 58 -14.57 -0.83 6.27
N VAL A 59 -13.34 -1.20 5.90
CA VAL A 59 -12.96 -1.44 4.51
C VAL A 59 -12.44 -2.86 4.35
N THR A 60 -13.07 -3.63 3.47
CA THR A 60 -12.58 -4.96 3.09
C THR A 60 -12.14 -4.96 1.63
N VAL A 61 -10.85 -5.17 1.41
CA VAL A 61 -10.26 -5.49 0.10
C VAL A 61 -10.28 -7.01 -0.05
N ASP A 62 -10.89 -7.54 -1.10
CA ASP A 62 -10.87 -8.97 -1.38
C ASP A 62 -10.64 -9.26 -2.87
N GLY A 63 -9.59 -10.01 -3.16
CA GLY A 63 -9.26 -10.46 -4.52
C GLY A 63 -8.69 -9.37 -5.43
N LEU A 64 -8.34 -8.19 -4.89
CA LEU A 64 -7.77 -7.08 -5.65
C LEU A 64 -6.53 -7.52 -6.45
N VAL A 65 -6.51 -7.21 -7.75
CA VAL A 65 -5.37 -7.46 -8.63
C VAL A 65 -4.77 -6.14 -9.08
N VAL A 66 -3.49 -5.92 -8.75
CA VAL A 66 -2.76 -4.71 -9.14
C VAL A 66 -1.56 -5.07 -10.00
N ARG A 67 -1.49 -4.47 -11.18
CA ARG A 67 -0.37 -4.56 -12.12
C ARG A 67 -0.01 -3.16 -12.60
N ASN A 68 1.15 -2.66 -12.20
CA ASN A 68 1.63 -1.35 -12.63
C ASN A 68 3.17 -1.22 -12.58
N THR A 69 3.67 -0.11 -13.12
CA THR A 69 5.12 0.17 -13.19
C THR A 69 5.75 0.31 -11.81
N GLY A 70 4.97 0.60 -10.77
CA GLY A 70 5.44 0.60 -9.39
C GLY A 70 6.52 1.65 -9.12
N TYR A 71 7.32 1.36 -8.09
CA TYR A 71 8.43 2.21 -7.67
C TYR A 71 9.76 1.48 -7.86
N ASP A 72 10.76 2.20 -8.35
CA ASP A 72 12.10 1.66 -8.59
C ASP A 72 13.15 2.42 -7.78
N LEU A 73 14.15 1.70 -7.31
CA LEU A 73 15.32 2.31 -6.66
C LEU A 73 16.38 2.58 -7.73
N SER A 74 17.05 3.71 -7.60
CA SER A 74 18.16 4.08 -8.47
C SER A 74 19.31 4.57 -7.60
N GLU A 75 20.51 4.09 -7.89
CA GLU A 75 21.74 4.56 -7.22
C GLU A 75 21.95 6.05 -7.51
N VAL A 76 22.45 6.76 -6.50
CA VAL A 76 22.82 8.18 -6.65
C VAL A 76 24.22 8.22 -7.25
N PRO A 77 24.42 8.84 -8.43
CA PRO A 77 25.75 8.99 -9.01
C PRO A 77 26.69 9.77 -8.09
N GLU A 78 27.97 9.42 -8.11
CA GLU A 78 28.99 10.16 -7.36
C GLU A 78 29.02 11.63 -7.81
N GLY A 79 29.02 12.55 -6.85
CA GLY A 79 29.01 14.00 -7.11
C GLY A 79 27.67 14.55 -7.59
N ALA A 80 26.58 13.78 -7.57
CA ALA A 80 25.25 14.28 -7.85
C ALA A 80 24.81 15.33 -6.80
N ASP A 81 24.24 16.44 -7.26
CA ASP A 81 23.62 17.45 -6.40
C ASP A 81 22.22 16.97 -5.99
N VAL A 82 22.16 16.28 -4.85
CA VAL A 82 20.93 15.75 -4.26
C VAL A 82 20.83 16.21 -2.80
N PRO A 83 19.62 16.26 -2.22
CA PRO A 83 19.47 16.55 -0.80
C PRO A 83 20.30 15.60 0.08
N GLU A 84 20.80 16.10 1.22
CA GLU A 84 21.69 15.37 2.12
C GLU A 84 21.09 14.02 2.55
N GLU A 85 19.77 13.96 2.79
CA GLU A 85 19.07 12.72 3.15
C GLU A 85 19.08 11.65 2.05
N VAL A 86 19.30 12.05 0.80
CA VAL A 86 19.47 11.18 -0.36
C VAL A 86 20.94 10.79 -0.53
N ALA A 87 21.85 11.75 -0.32
CA ALA A 87 23.29 11.53 -0.40
C ALA A 87 23.76 10.48 0.62
N ILE A 88 23.38 10.61 1.89
CA ILE A 88 23.82 9.69 2.95
C ILE A 88 23.37 8.23 2.77
N ARG A 89 22.23 8.00 2.09
CA ARG A 89 21.71 6.64 1.83
C ARG A 89 22.18 6.05 0.49
N GLY A 90 22.71 6.88 -0.42
CA GLY A 90 23.28 6.44 -1.70
C GLY A 90 22.27 5.99 -2.77
N TYR A 91 20.97 6.15 -2.55
CA TYR A 91 19.95 5.80 -3.54
C TYR A 91 18.74 6.75 -3.46
N THR A 92 18.02 6.87 -4.58
CA THR A 92 16.73 7.53 -4.70
C THR A 92 15.63 6.53 -5.07
N MET A 93 14.38 6.91 -4.86
CA MET A 93 13.22 6.13 -5.25
C MET A 93 12.44 6.90 -6.31
N ASN A 94 12.36 6.33 -7.51
CA ASN A 94 11.48 6.82 -8.56
C ASN A 94 10.07 6.25 -8.32
N LYS A 95 9.10 7.14 -8.07
CA LYS A 95 7.70 6.78 -7.86
C LYS A 95 6.92 6.90 -9.18
N SER A 96 7.15 5.97 -10.09
CA SER A 96 6.61 6.07 -11.46
C SER A 96 5.09 5.88 -11.52
N GLU A 97 4.55 4.87 -10.84
CA GLU A 97 3.12 4.58 -10.87
C GLU A 97 2.67 3.88 -9.59
N ALA A 98 1.47 4.21 -9.10
CA ALA A 98 0.81 3.50 -8.01
C ALA A 98 -0.71 3.53 -8.18
N MET A 99 -1.38 2.46 -7.75
CA MET A 99 -2.82 2.50 -7.47
C MET A 99 -3.00 3.12 -6.09
N GLU A 100 -3.66 4.27 -6.02
CA GLU A 100 -3.94 4.98 -4.77
C GLU A 100 -5.44 4.95 -4.47
N ILE A 101 -5.81 4.38 -3.32
CA ILE A 101 -7.19 4.33 -2.84
C ILE A 101 -7.24 5.13 -1.54
N THR A 102 -7.99 6.22 -1.54
CA THR A 102 -8.21 7.06 -0.36
C THR A 102 -9.70 7.16 -0.08
N ILE A 103 -10.12 6.68 1.08
CA ILE A 103 -11.51 6.71 1.55
C ILE A 103 -11.56 7.60 2.79
N THR A 104 -12.19 8.77 2.70
CA THR A 104 -12.26 9.72 3.82
C THR A 104 -13.64 9.79 4.46
N GLU A 105 -14.67 9.37 3.75
CA GLU A 105 -16.03 9.38 4.25
C GLU A 105 -16.31 8.14 5.12
N PRO A 106 -16.86 8.30 6.34
CA PRO A 106 -17.30 7.18 7.15
C PRO A 106 -18.25 6.24 6.41
N GLY A 107 -18.15 4.95 6.74
CA GLY A 107 -19.02 3.92 6.20
C GLY A 107 -18.32 2.58 6.00
N LYS A 108 -19.08 1.64 5.46
CA LYS A 108 -18.58 0.31 5.09
C LYS A 108 -18.25 0.28 3.61
N TYR A 109 -17.11 -0.30 3.24
CA TYR A 109 -16.65 -0.35 1.87
C TYR A 109 -16.12 -1.73 1.50
N HIS A 110 -16.33 -2.09 0.24
CA HIS A 110 -15.74 -3.26 -0.38
C HIS A 110 -14.93 -2.85 -1.61
N ILE A 111 -13.73 -3.40 -1.73
CA ILE A 111 -12.86 -3.21 -2.89
C ILE A 111 -12.62 -4.59 -3.50
N GLY A 112 -13.14 -4.77 -4.71
CA GLY A 112 -13.05 -6.04 -5.44
C GLY A 112 -11.79 -6.16 -6.31
N ALA A 113 -11.81 -7.15 -7.20
CA ALA A 113 -10.69 -7.47 -8.08
C ALA A 113 -10.27 -6.35 -9.03
N ASP A 114 -11.21 -5.50 -9.43
CA ASP A 114 -11.05 -4.38 -10.36
C ASP A 114 -10.51 -3.09 -9.69
N GLY A 115 -10.48 -3.04 -8.36
CA GLY A 115 -10.10 -1.86 -7.61
C GLY A 115 -11.21 -0.81 -7.48
N GLU A 116 -12.44 -1.12 -7.91
CA GLU A 116 -13.58 -0.23 -7.70
C GLU A 116 -13.99 -0.20 -6.22
N VAL A 117 -14.13 1.00 -5.68
CA VAL A 117 -14.54 1.23 -4.30
C VAL A 117 -16.06 1.27 -4.22
N ASN A 118 -16.65 0.27 -3.58
CA ASN A 118 -18.09 0.16 -3.42
C ASN A 118 -18.48 0.44 -1.96
N LYS A 119 -19.30 1.48 -1.73
CA LYS A 119 -19.87 1.74 -0.41
C LYS A 119 -21.03 0.76 -0.16
N LEU A 120 -21.00 0.09 0.97
CA LEU A 120 -22.06 -0.80 1.45
C LEU A 120 -23.00 0.01 2.33
N GLU A 121 -24.31 -0.27 2.23
CA GLU A 121 -25.37 0.39 3.01
C GLU A 121 -25.15 0.30 4.53
#